data_AF-A0A3A8YHR4-F1
#
_entry.id   AF-A0A3A8YHR4-F1
#
_cell.length_a   1.000
_cell.length_b   1.000
_cell.length_c   1.000
_cell.angle_alpha   90.00
_cell.angle_beta   90.00
_cell.angle_gamma   90.00
#
_symmetry.space_group_name_H-M   'P 1'
#
loop_
_entity.id
_entity.type
_entity.pdbx_description
1 polymer ?
#
loop_
_entity_poly.entity_id
_entity_poly.type
_entity_poly.pdbx_seq_one_letter_code
_entity_poly.pdbx_strand_id
1 'polypeptide(L)' 'PSKQGQGIGTKLLLEMEKQYPNQRYELFTSTRSEKNITLYQKLGYKIYDEKQVTEELRFVYMEKV' A
#
# COMPACT_ATOMS: atom_id res chain seq x y z
N PRO A 1 17.51 -0.66 1.68
CA PRO A 1 17.50 -2.07 2.16
C PRO A 1 17.86 -2.25 3.66
N SER A 2 18.77 -1.45 4.24
CA SER A 2 19.26 -1.65 5.62
C SER A 2 18.27 -1.37 6.77
N LYS A 3 17.16 -0.67 6.49
CA LYS A 3 16.14 -0.28 7.49
C LYS A 3 14.77 -0.91 7.25
N GLN A 4 14.69 -1.90 6.36
CA GLN A 4 13.45 -2.64 6.10
C GLN A 4 13.09 -3.54 7.29
N GLY A 5 11.81 -3.90 7.40
CA GLY A 5 11.32 -4.79 8.47
C GLY A 5 11.21 -4.14 9.87
N GLN A 6 11.55 -2.86 10.02
CA GLN A 6 11.51 -2.13 11.29
C GLN A 6 10.21 -1.35 11.53
N GLY A 7 9.18 -1.59 10.69
CA GLY A 7 7.88 -0.92 10.78
C GLY A 7 7.87 0.57 10.42
N ILE A 8 8.96 1.12 9.90
CA ILE A 8 9.09 2.55 9.58
C ILE A 8 8.03 3.01 8.58
N GLY A 9 7.83 2.25 7.48
CA GLY A 9 6.82 2.57 6.48
C GLY A 9 5.41 2.56 7.05
N THR A 10 5.09 1.60 7.92
CA THR A 10 3.79 1.55 8.62
C THR A 10 3.59 2.76 9.52
N LYS A 11 4.62 3.16 10.27
CA LYS A 11 4.54 4.36 11.14
C LYS A 11 4.30 5.63 10.33
N LEU A 12 4.99 5.78 9.19
CA LEU A 12 4.81 6.93 8.30
C LEU A 12 3.39 6.97 7.72
N LEU A 13 2.89 5.84 7.23
CA LEU A 13 1.53 5.73 6.69
C LEU A 13 0.47 6.10 7.74
N LEU A 14 0.55 5.50 8.92
CA LEU A 14 -0.43 5.74 10.00
C LEU A 14 -0.40 7.18 10.50
N GLU A 15 0.78 7.81 10.57
CA GLU A 15 0.86 9.22 10.97
C GLU A 15 0.26 10.14 9.89
N MET A 16 0.43 9.83 8.59
CA MET A 16 -0.25 10.57 7.52
C MET A 16 -1.77 10.43 7.62
N GLU A 17 -2.29 9.21 7.80
CA GLU A 17 -3.74 8.98 7.98
C GLU A 17 -4.31 9.72 9.20
N LYS A 18 -3.54 9.78 10.29
CA LYS A 18 -3.92 10.51 11.50
C LYS A 18 -3.95 12.03 11.28
N GLN A 19 -3.00 12.58 10.53
CA GLN A 19 -2.93 14.02 10.24
C GLN A 19 -4.07 14.48 9.32
N TYR A 20 -4.54 13.59 8.44
CA TYR A 20 -5.56 13.89 7.44
C TYR A 20 -6.74 12.92 7.52
N PRO A 21 -7.53 12.94 8.61
CA PRO A 21 -8.62 11.99 8.81
C PRO A 21 -9.78 12.20 7.81
N ASN A 22 -10.61 11.16 7.64
CA ASN A 22 -11.80 11.15 6.77
C ASN A 22 -11.50 11.39 5.28
N GLN A 23 -10.34 10.93 4.83
CA GLN A 23 -9.96 10.96 3.42
C GLN A 23 -9.97 9.56 2.83
N ARG A 24 -10.14 9.48 1.51
CA ARG A 24 -9.81 8.28 0.74
C ARG A 24 -8.31 8.26 0.51
N TYR A 25 -7.62 7.29 1.11
CA TYR A 25 -6.20 7.08 0.91
C TYR A 25 -5.97 6.12 -0.23
N GLU A 26 -5.07 6.46 -1.13
CA GLU A 26 -4.70 5.60 -2.26
C GLU A 26 -3.20 5.36 -2.30
N LEU A 27 -2.85 4.14 -2.68
CA LEU A 27 -1.47 3.74 -2.96
C LEU A 27 -1.45 2.69 -4.06
N PHE A 28 -0.28 2.46 -4.62
CA PHE A 28 -0.06 1.33 -5.52
C PHE A 28 1.20 0.56 -5.13
N THR A 29 1.23 -0.72 -5.48
CA THR A 29 2.39 -1.60 -5.32
C THR A 29 2.45 -2.57 -6.49
N SER A 30 3.58 -3.27 -6.68
CA SER A 30 3.63 -4.35 -7.67
C SER A 30 2.92 -5.61 -7.16
N THR A 31 2.36 -6.42 -8.06
CA THR A 31 1.85 -7.76 -7.75
C THR A 31 2.93 -8.67 -7.15
N ARG A 32 4.20 -8.43 -7.47
CA ARG A 32 5.36 -9.15 -6.90
C ARG A 32 5.63 -8.78 -5.43
N SER A 33 5.02 -7.72 -4.90
CA SER A 33 5.20 -7.24 -3.53
C SER A 33 4.13 -7.79 -2.59
N GLU A 34 3.94 -9.10 -2.55
CA GLU A 34 2.89 -9.78 -1.78
C GLU A 34 2.86 -9.39 -0.29
N LYS A 35 4.05 -9.19 0.32
CA LYS A 35 4.18 -8.72 1.70
C LYS A 35 3.59 -7.32 1.91
N ASN A 36 3.75 -6.43 0.94
CA ASN A 36 3.17 -5.10 0.99
C ASN A 36 1.65 -5.16 0.82
N ILE A 37 1.16 -5.95 -0.15
CA ILE A 37 -0.28 -6.16 -0.36
C ILE A 37 -0.94 -6.67 0.93
N THR A 38 -0.36 -7.71 1.53
CA THR A 38 -0.84 -8.29 2.79
C THR A 38 -0.79 -7.26 3.94
N LEU A 39 0.27 -6.46 4.03
CA LEU A 39 0.37 -5.39 5.03
C LEU A 39 -0.76 -4.38 4.86
N TYR A 40 -0.97 -3.87 3.65
CA TYR A 40 -2.00 -2.86 3.39
C TYR A 40 -3.41 -3.41 3.62
N GLN A 41 -3.69 -4.66 3.23
CA GLN A 41 -4.95 -5.34 3.55
C GLN A 41 -5.22 -5.41 5.06
N LYS A 42 -4.20 -5.76 5.86
CA LYS A 42 -4.31 -5.76 7.33
C LYS A 42 -4.55 -4.37 7.92
N LEU A 43 -4.10 -3.32 7.23
CA LEU A 43 -4.33 -1.92 7.62
C LEU A 43 -5.68 -1.36 7.13
N GLY A 44 -6.50 -2.18 6.48
CA GLY A 44 -7.84 -1.84 6.02
C GLY A 44 -7.93 -1.41 4.56
N TYR A 45 -6.82 -1.43 3.81
CA TYR A 45 -6.85 -1.13 2.38
C TYR A 45 -7.45 -2.29 1.58
N LYS A 46 -8.17 -1.97 0.51
CA LYS A 46 -8.76 -2.92 -0.43
C LYS A 46 -8.22 -2.65 -1.82
N ILE A 47 -7.99 -3.70 -2.59
CA ILE A 47 -7.64 -3.57 -4.01
C ILE A 47 -8.86 -3.02 -4.74
N TYR A 48 -8.68 -1.97 -5.55
CA TYR A 48 -9.75 -1.40 -6.37
C TYR A 48 -9.42 -1.38 -7.86
N ASP A 49 -8.15 -1.50 -8.25
CA ASP A 49 -7.74 -1.55 -9.65
C ASP A 49 -6.41 -2.31 -9.83
N GLU A 50 -6.18 -2.83 -11.02
CA GLU A 50 -4.92 -3.43 -11.44
C GLU A 50 -4.54 -2.98 -12.85
N LYS A 51 -3.28 -2.56 -13.04
CA LYS A 51 -2.78 -2.09 -14.32
C LYS A 51 -1.53 -2.85 -14.75
N GLN A 52 -1.58 -3.40 -15.96
CA GLN A 52 -0.39 -3.96 -16.59
C GLN A 52 0.54 -2.82 -17.04
N VAL A 53 1.80 -2.87 -16.62
CA VAL A 53 2.84 -1.90 -16.98
C VAL A 53 3.78 -2.50 -18.03
N THR A 54 4.16 -3.77 -17.85
CA THR A 54 4.88 -4.58 -18.83
C THR A 54 4.32 -6.00 -18.84
N GLU A 55 4.83 -6.90 -19.69
CA GLU A 55 4.48 -8.33 -19.63
C GLU A 55 4.75 -8.95 -18.25
N GLU A 56 5.75 -8.42 -17.56
CA GLU A 56 6.30 -8.96 -16.33
C GLU A 56 5.85 -8.22 -15.06
N LEU A 57 5.30 -7.02 -15.20
CA LEU A 57 4.97 -6.12 -14.10
C LEU A 57 3.51 -5.66 -14.18
N ARG A 58 2.76 -5.96 -13.12
CA ARG A 58 1.43 -5.40 -12.87
C ARG A 58 1.49 -4.56 -11.60
N PHE A 59 0.85 -3.40 -11.64
CA PHE A 59 0.55 -2.60 -10.47
C PHE A 59 -0.83 -2.95 -9.94
N VAL A 60 -0.91 -3.02 -8.62
CA VAL A 60 -2.15 -3.17 -7.85
C VAL A 60 -2.36 -1.86 -7.13
N TYR A 61 -3.51 -1.23 -7.36
CA TYR A 61 -3.93 -0.01 -6.69
C TYR A 61 -4.86 -0.38 -5.54
N MET A 62 -4.64 0.24 -4.39
CA MET A 62 -5.36 -0.06 -3.16
C MET A 62 -5.87 1.23 -2.54
N GLU A 63 -7.07 1.15 -1.96
CA GLU A 63 -7.73 2.28 -1.31
C GLU A 63 -8.16 1.94 0.12
N LYS A 64 -8.24 2.96 0.97
CA LYS A 64 -8.91 2.91 2.28
C LYS A 64 -9.79 4.14 2.42
N VAL A 65 -11.06 3.93 2.74
CA VAL A 65 -12.10 4.97 2.95
C VAL A 65 -12.40 5.11 4.43
#